data_AF-A0A7Y4YS05-F1
#
_entry.id   AF-A0A7Y4YS05-F1
#
_cell.length_a   1.000
_cell.length_b   1.000
_cell.length_c   1.000
_cell.angle_alpha   90.00
_cell.angle_beta   90.00
_cell.angle_gamma   90.00
#
_symmetry.space_group_name_H-M   'P 1'
#
loop_
_entity.id
_entity.type
_entity.pdbx_description
1 polymer ?
#
loop_
_entity_poly.entity_id
_entity_poly.type
_entity_poly.pdbx_seq_one_letter_code
_entity_poly.pdbx_strand_id
1 'polypeptide(L)'
;ATGKIYNIGNPTNNYAICDLANMMLKLANEYPEYQALAKQVKIVETTSAAYYGKGYQDVQNRVPKITNTCEELDWKPTINMADTLRNIFDAYRGQVAEARGLVD
;
A
#
# COMPACT_ATOMS: atom_id res chain seq x y z
N ALA A 1 16.31 26.48 -10.02
CA ALA A 1 15.87 25.08 -10.24
C ALA A 1 15.39 24.92 -11.67
N THR A 2 15.64 23.78 -12.33
CA THR A 2 15.34 23.53 -13.75
C THR A 2 13.89 23.07 -14.04
N GLY A 3 12.98 23.11 -13.06
CA GLY A 3 11.53 22.99 -13.28
C GLY A 3 11.03 21.62 -13.78
N LYS A 4 11.78 20.54 -13.57
CA LYS A 4 11.43 19.19 -14.05
C LYS A 4 10.38 18.52 -13.14
N ILE A 5 9.60 17.63 -13.74
CA ILE A 5 8.59 16.81 -13.06
C ILE A 5 9.06 15.34 -13.09
N TYR A 6 9.12 14.72 -11.91
CA TYR A 6 9.57 13.33 -11.75
C TYR A 6 8.47 12.51 -11.09
N ASN A 7 8.12 11.38 -11.71
CA ASN A 7 7.32 10.37 -11.03
C ASN A 7 8.23 9.57 -10.09
N ILE A 8 7.81 9.42 -8.83
CA ILE A 8 8.49 8.58 -7.84
C ILE A 8 7.54 7.44 -7.47
N GLY A 9 7.88 6.23 -7.88
CA GLY A 9 7.10 5.05 -7.58
C GLY A 9 7.70 3.80 -8.22
N ASN A 10 7.23 2.63 -7.79
CA ASN A 10 7.68 1.36 -8.33
C ASN A 10 6.63 0.80 -9.32
N PRO A 11 6.86 0.86 -10.65
CA PRO A 11 5.90 0.38 -11.64
C PRO A 11 5.68 -1.15 -11.59
N THR A 12 6.58 -1.91 -10.96
CA THR A 12 6.39 -3.36 -10.78
C THR A 12 5.50 -3.69 -9.59
N ASN A 13 5.32 -2.77 -8.64
CA ASN A 13 4.47 -2.96 -7.47
C ASN A 13 3.01 -2.55 -7.78
N ASN A 14 2.47 -3.05 -8.88
CA ASN A 14 1.12 -2.73 -9.35
C ASN A 14 0.12 -3.84 -8.97
N TYR A 15 -0.70 -3.59 -7.96
CA TYR A 15 -1.64 -4.56 -7.40
C TYR A 15 -3.05 -3.98 -7.28
N ALA A 16 -4.09 -4.81 -7.40
CA ALA A 16 -5.43 -4.39 -7.05
C ALA A 16 -5.56 -4.15 -5.53
N ILE A 17 -6.49 -3.29 -5.12
CA ILE A 17 -6.75 -3.03 -3.69
C ILE A 17 -7.15 -4.31 -2.95
N CYS A 18 -7.90 -5.21 -3.61
CA CYS A 18 -8.25 -6.51 -3.05
C CYS A 18 -7.02 -7.38 -2.81
N ASP A 19 -6.05 -7.40 -3.74
CA ASP A 19 -4.80 -8.15 -3.58
C ASP A 19 -3.98 -7.59 -2.43
N LEU A 20 -3.89 -6.26 -2.32
CA LEU A 20 -3.20 -5.59 -1.21
C LEU A 20 -3.81 -6.00 0.14
N ALA A 21 -5.14 -5.96 0.27
CA ALA A 21 -5.83 -6.38 1.50
C ALA A 21 -5.52 -7.84 1.85
N ASN A 22 -5.55 -8.74 0.86
CA ASN A 22 -5.23 -10.15 1.07
C ASN A 22 -3.74 -10.37 1.45
N MET A 23 -2.81 -9.66 0.81
CA MET A 23 -1.38 -9.72 1.15
C MET A 23 -1.13 -9.27 2.60
N MET A 24 -1.77 -8.17 3.01
CA MET A 24 -1.68 -7.66 4.38
C MET A 24 -2.29 -8.64 5.40
N LEU A 25 -3.45 -9.24 5.11
CA LEU A 25 -4.08 -10.22 6.01
C LEU A 25 -3.25 -11.50 6.14
N LYS A 26 -2.68 -11.99 5.03
CA LYS A 26 -1.77 -13.13 5.06
C LYS A 26 -0.57 -12.82 5.96
N LEU A 27 0.07 -11.68 5.74
CA LEU A 27 1.23 -11.27 6.52
C LEU A 27 0.88 -11.06 8.00
N ALA A 28 -0.25 -10.42 8.32
CA ALA A 28 -0.70 -10.20 9.69
C ALA A 28 -0.89 -11.51 10.49
N ASN A 29 -1.26 -12.61 9.83
CA ASN A 29 -1.39 -13.90 10.48
C ASN A 29 -0.04 -14.53 10.89
N GLU A 30 1.08 -14.07 10.32
CA GLU A 30 2.44 -14.49 10.67
C GLU A 30 2.96 -13.84 11.96
N TYR A 31 2.34 -12.75 12.42
CA TYR A 31 2.78 -11.98 13.59
C TYR A 31 1.85 -12.23 14.79
N PRO A 32 2.37 -12.74 15.93
CA PRO A 32 1.57 -12.97 17.13
C PRO A 32 0.76 -11.75 17.59
N GLU A 33 1.34 -10.56 17.44
CA GLU A 33 0.79 -9.28 17.89
C GLU A 33 -0.44 -8.85 17.04
N TYR A 34 -0.54 -9.33 15.80
CA TYR A 34 -1.64 -9.00 14.87
C TYR A 34 -2.63 -10.15 14.65
N GLN A 35 -2.21 -11.40 14.89
CA GLN A 35 -2.95 -12.60 14.48
C GLN A 35 -4.39 -12.65 15.02
N ALA A 36 -4.60 -12.30 16.29
CA ALA A 36 -5.93 -12.36 16.92
C ALA A 36 -6.92 -11.38 16.26
N LEU A 37 -6.45 -10.21 15.84
CA LEU A 37 -7.26 -9.21 15.13
C LEU A 37 -7.43 -9.58 13.67
N ALA A 38 -6.37 -10.05 13.01
CA ALA A 38 -6.41 -10.48 11.61
C ALA A 38 -7.49 -11.54 11.35
N LYS A 39 -7.68 -12.49 12.28
CA LYS A 39 -8.73 -13.52 12.21
C LYS A 39 -10.16 -12.97 12.27
N GLN A 40 -10.35 -11.75 12.76
CA GLN A 40 -11.67 -11.10 12.87
C GLN A 40 -11.99 -10.23 11.65
N VAL A 41 -10.99 -9.88 10.85
CA VAL A 41 -11.18 -9.02 9.67
C VAL A 41 -11.94 -9.78 8.57
N LYS A 42 -12.89 -9.09 7.95
CA LYS A 42 -13.61 -9.56 6.77
C LYS A 42 -13.44 -8.53 5.66
N ILE A 43 -13.05 -8.98 4.47
CA ILE A 43 -13.10 -8.14 3.28
C ILE A 43 -14.57 -8.08 2.84
N VAL A 44 -15.14 -6.87 2.85
CA VAL A 44 -16.52 -6.62 2.45
C VAL A 44 -16.51 -5.87 1.14
N GLU A 45 -17.09 -6.47 0.10
CA GLU A 45 -17.27 -5.79 -1.18
C GLU A 45 -18.29 -4.67 -1.05
N THR A 46 -17.99 -3.53 -1.67
CA THR A 46 -18.87 -2.37 -1.71
C THR A 46 -18.72 -1.63 -3.02
N THR A 47 -19.71 -0.81 -3.36
CA THR A 47 -19.61 0.07 -4.53
C THR A 47 -18.91 1.37 -4.15
N SER A 48 -18.21 1.98 -5.11
CA SER A 48 -17.62 3.32 -4.91
C SER A 48 -18.68 4.36 -4.53
N ALA A 49 -19.91 4.24 -5.05
CA ALA A 49 -21.01 5.13 -4.70
C ALA A 49 -21.46 4.98 -3.24
N ALA A 50 -21.45 3.77 -2.70
CA ALA A 50 -21.79 3.51 -1.30
C ALA A 50 -20.67 3.93 -0.34
N TYR A 51 -19.41 3.80 -0.76
CA TYR A 51 -18.25 4.11 0.09
C TYR A 51 -17.80 5.57 0.00
N TYR A 52 -17.67 6.11 -1.21
CA TYR A 52 -17.16 7.47 -1.49
C TYR A 52 -18.23 8.46 -1.99
N GLY A 53 -19.43 7.98 -2.37
CA GLY A 53 -20.52 8.83 -2.88
C GLY A 53 -20.62 8.86 -4.41
N LYS A 54 -21.78 9.33 -4.93
CA LYS A 54 -22.14 9.28 -6.36
C LYS A 54 -21.21 10.04 -7.31
N GLY A 55 -20.46 11.03 -6.80
CA GLY A 55 -19.53 11.83 -7.60
C GLY A 55 -18.12 11.27 -7.67
N TYR A 56 -17.84 10.15 -6.99
CA TYR A 56 -16.48 9.62 -6.91
C TYR A 56 -16.02 9.04 -8.25
N GLN A 57 -14.82 9.43 -8.65
CA GLN A 57 -14.10 8.90 -9.80
C GLN A 57 -12.70 8.50 -9.37
N ASP A 58 -12.23 7.37 -9.88
CA ASP A 58 -10.86 6.92 -9.67
C ASP A 58 -10.24 6.53 -11.01
N VAL A 59 -8.92 6.54 -11.04
CA VAL A 59 -8.16 6.03 -12.18
C VAL A 59 -8.02 4.52 -12.01
N GLN A 60 -8.24 3.77 -13.10
CA GLN A 60 -8.20 2.30 -13.05
C GLN A 60 -6.80 1.76 -12.75
N ASN A 61 -5.75 2.47 -13.18
CA ASN A 61 -4.37 2.03 -13.00
C ASN A 61 -3.45 3.22 -12.78
N ARG A 62 -2.47 3.08 -11.88
CA ARG A 62 -1.50 4.12 -11.50
C ARG A 62 -0.07 3.64 -11.71
N VAL A 63 0.29 3.29 -12.95
CA VAL A 63 1.67 2.89 -13.28
C VAL A 63 2.51 4.13 -13.59
N PRO A 64 3.50 4.50 -12.76
CA PRO A 64 4.33 5.67 -13.01
C PRO A 64 5.33 5.40 -14.14
N LYS A 65 5.40 6.29 -15.14
CA LYS A 65 6.53 6.34 -16.07
C LYS A 65 7.72 6.99 -15.36
N ILE A 66 8.78 6.23 -15.11
CA ILE A 66 9.94 6.68 -14.31
C ILE A 66 11.25 6.82 -15.11
N THR A 67 11.18 6.78 -16.45
CA THR A 67 12.38 6.84 -17.32
C THR A 67 13.30 8.04 -16.99
N ASN A 68 12.74 9.26 -16.94
CA ASN A 68 13.52 10.46 -16.64
C ASN A 68 14.00 10.51 -15.18
N THR A 69 13.22 9.96 -14.24
CA THR A 69 13.65 9.82 -12.84
C THR A 69 14.87 8.90 -12.75
N CYS A 70 14.88 7.77 -13.47
CA CYS A 70 16.00 6.85 -13.48
C CYS A 70 17.25 7.42 -14.14
N GLU A 71 17.10 7.99 -15.33
CA GLU A 71 18.24 8.46 -16.14
C GLU A 71 18.89 9.72 -15.55
N GLU A 72 18.10 10.64 -15.01
CA GLU A 72 18.60 11.95 -14.59
C GLU A 72 18.98 12.02 -13.12
N LEU A 73 18.36 11.20 -12.27
CA LEU A 73 18.62 11.20 -10.82
C LEU A 73 19.40 9.96 -10.36
N ASP A 74 19.74 9.05 -11.28
CA ASP A 74 20.36 7.75 -10.97
C ASP A 74 19.60 6.97 -9.88
N TRP A 75 18.28 7.11 -9.87
CA TRP A 75 17.40 6.49 -8.88
C TRP A 75 16.59 5.36 -9.50
N LYS A 76 16.48 4.23 -8.80
CA LYS A 76 15.54 3.17 -9.18
C LYS A 76 14.92 2.51 -7.93
N PRO A 77 13.65 2.12 -7.97
CA PRO A 77 13.04 1.39 -6.88
C PRO A 77 13.64 -0.02 -6.78
N THR A 78 14.00 -0.45 -5.58
CA THR A 78 14.62 -1.77 -5.32
C THR A 78 13.77 -2.66 -4.42
N ILE A 79 12.80 -2.10 -3.70
CA ILE A 79 11.97 -2.82 -2.74
C ILE A 79 10.66 -3.26 -3.42
N ASN A 80 10.39 -4.56 -3.39
CA ASN A 80 9.14 -5.13 -3.91
C ASN A 80 7.99 -4.96 -2.90
N MET A 81 6.77 -5.31 -3.29
CA MET A 81 5.60 -5.15 -2.43
C MET A 81 5.66 -6.01 -1.16
N ALA A 82 6.14 -7.25 -1.25
CA ALA A 82 6.22 -8.15 -0.09
C ALA A 82 7.20 -7.62 0.97
N ASP A 83 8.37 -7.16 0.53
CA ASP A 83 9.38 -6.55 1.40
C ASP A 83 8.88 -5.24 1.99
N THR A 84 8.22 -4.40 1.18
CA THR A 84 7.58 -3.15 1.65
C THR A 84 6.61 -3.44 2.79
N LEU A 85 5.69 -4.38 2.60
CA LEU A 85 4.70 -4.75 3.61
C LEU A 85 5.36 -5.34 4.86
N ARG A 86 6.33 -6.24 4.70
CA ARG A 86 7.06 -6.83 5.83
C ARG A 86 7.76 -5.77 6.68
N ASN A 87 8.47 -4.84 6.05
CA ASN A 87 9.14 -3.73 6.73
C ASN A 87 8.16 -2.85 7.53
N ILE A 88 6.96 -2.59 6.98
CA ILE A 88 5.92 -1.83 7.68
C ILE A 88 5.42 -2.61 8.90
N PHE A 89 5.10 -3.89 8.74
CA PHE A 89 4.65 -4.74 9.86
C PHE A 89 5.72 -4.85 10.95
N ASP A 90 6.98 -5.01 10.58
CA ASP A 90 8.11 -5.05 11.52
C ASP A 90 8.30 -3.72 12.26
N ALA A 91 8.06 -2.58 11.61
CA ALA A 91 8.15 -1.28 12.26
C ALA A 91 7.07 -1.09 13.34
N TYR A 92 5.85 -1.56 13.08
CA TYR A 92 4.70 -1.34 13.98
C TYR A 92 4.45 -2.47 14.99
N ARG A 93 5.13 -3.62 14.90
CA ARG A 93 4.83 -4.79 15.75
C ARG A 93 4.96 -4.54 17.26
N GLY A 94 5.82 -3.61 17.67
CA GLY A 94 5.95 -3.18 19.08
C GLY A 94 4.99 -2.06 19.48
N GLN A 95 4.30 -1.48 18.51
CA GLN A 95 3.45 -0.30 18.62
C GLN A 95 2.00 -0.65 18.28
N VAL A 96 1.54 -1.89 18.45
CA VAL A 96 0.18 -2.30 18.04
C VAL A 96 -0.92 -1.45 18.70
N ALA A 97 -0.67 -0.91 19.90
CA ALA A 97 -1.56 0.05 20.54
C ALA A 97 -1.58 1.43 19.82
N GLU A 98 -0.45 1.91 19.31
CA GLU A 98 -0.35 3.16 18.54
C GLU A 98 -0.80 2.98 17.08
N ALA A 99 -0.59 1.80 16.49
CA ALA A 99 -1.10 1.44 15.16
C ALA A 99 -2.64 1.46 15.10
N ARG A 100 -3.32 1.20 16.23
CA ARG A 100 -4.78 1.42 16.33
C ARG A 100 -5.16 2.89 16.15
N GLY A 101 -4.32 3.83 16.59
CA GLY A 101 -4.55 5.26 16.44
C GLY A 101 -4.29 5.82 15.03
N LEU A 102 -3.81 5.02 14.07
CA LEU A 102 -3.66 5.46 12.67
C LEU A 102 -5.00 5.57 11.93
N VAL A 103 -6.07 5.00 12.49
CA VAL A 103 -7.42 5.00 11.92
C VAL A 103 -8.42 5.83 12.75
N ASP A 104 -7.98 6.40 13.87
CA ASP A 104 -8.72 7.39 14.68
C ASP A 104 -8.41 8.81 14.19
#